data_AF-A0A7Z1R180-F1
#
_entry.id   AF-A0A7Z1R180-F1
#
_cell.length_a   1.000
_cell.length_b   1.000
_cell.length_c   1.000
_cell.angle_alpha   90.00
_cell.angle_beta   90.00
_cell.angle_gamma   90.00
#
_symmetry.space_group_name_H-M   'P 1'
#
loop_
_entity.id
_entity.type
_entity.pdbx_description
1 polymer ?
#
loop_
_entity_poly.entity_id
_entity_poly.type
_entity_poly.pdbx_seq_one_letter_code
_entity_poly.pdbx_strand_id
1 'polypeptide(L)'
;MAWTGIHGVGHWARVLDAGLRVASVTGADPEVVSLFALFHDACRVNDGHDPRHGARGAELAAALLGPRFDGRPDLLRTLVRACACHTDGCRDQDATVGTCWDADRLDLLRVGIRPSPHKLCTDAARDPAVLAWANDRARRGHLPAFARASWLLNDLRGVD
;
A
#
# COMPACT_ATOMS: atom_id res chain seq x y z
N MET A 1 -2.48 -1.55 -16.55
CA MET A 1 -2.71 -0.13 -16.20
C MET A 1 -1.47 0.69 -16.53
N ALA A 2 -1.59 2.00 -16.63
CA ALA A 2 -0.43 2.87 -16.86
C ALA A 2 0.46 2.95 -15.60
N TRP A 3 1.78 2.87 -15.77
CA TRP A 3 2.76 3.00 -14.68
C TRP A 3 2.56 4.28 -13.86
N THR A 4 2.19 5.37 -14.52
CA THR A 4 1.92 6.69 -13.92
C THR A 4 0.43 6.96 -13.67
N GLY A 5 -0.42 5.93 -13.78
CA GLY A 5 -1.87 6.02 -13.58
C GLY A 5 -2.30 6.12 -12.11
N ILE A 6 -3.61 6.18 -11.89
CA ILE A 6 -4.22 6.42 -10.56
C ILE A 6 -3.98 5.29 -9.54
N HIS A 7 -3.66 4.08 -10.01
CA HIS A 7 -3.25 2.92 -9.20
C HIS A 7 -1.81 2.49 -9.52
N GLY A 8 -1.02 3.39 -10.11
CA GLY A 8 0.37 3.15 -10.49
C GLY A 8 1.38 3.53 -9.41
N VAL A 9 2.63 3.74 -9.82
CA VAL A 9 3.78 3.95 -8.91
C VAL A 9 3.61 5.11 -7.94
N GLY A 10 2.89 6.16 -8.34
CA GLY A 10 2.60 7.29 -7.45
C GLY A 10 1.71 6.89 -6.27
N HIS A 11 0.73 6.03 -6.50
CA HIS A 11 -0.11 5.45 -5.45
C HIS A 11 0.71 4.54 -4.54
N TRP A 12 1.46 3.58 -5.11
CA TRP A 12 2.28 2.65 -4.34
C TRP A 12 3.30 3.38 -3.45
N ALA A 13 3.91 4.45 -3.96
CA ALA A 13 4.83 5.28 -3.21
C ALA A 13 4.15 5.99 -2.02
N ARG A 14 2.95 6.54 -2.21
CA ARG A 14 2.20 7.17 -1.11
C ARG A 14 1.73 6.15 -0.08
N VAL A 15 1.33 4.95 -0.50
CA VAL A 15 1.01 3.83 0.40
C VAL A 15 2.25 3.45 1.22
N LEU A 16 3.41 3.31 0.60
CA LEU A 16 4.66 3.02 1.32
C LEU A 16 4.99 4.11 2.36
N ASP A 17 4.93 5.37 1.95
CA ASP A 17 5.26 6.52 2.81
C ASP A 17 4.31 6.65 4.00
N ALA A 18 3.00 6.50 3.76
CA ALA A 18 1.98 6.50 4.81
C ALA A 18 2.12 5.28 5.73
N GLY A 19 2.35 4.10 5.15
CA GLY A 19 2.52 2.85 5.88
C GLY A 19 3.71 2.89 6.83
N LEU A 20 4.87 3.33 6.37
CA LEU A 20 6.07 3.46 7.23
C LEU A 20 5.87 4.49 8.35
N ARG A 21 5.19 5.60 8.06
CA ARG A 21 4.82 6.58 9.08
C ARG A 21 3.93 5.97 10.16
N VAL A 22 2.89 5.24 9.79
CA VAL A 22 1.99 4.56 10.74
C VAL A 22 2.73 3.43 11.48
N ALA A 23 3.54 2.64 10.78
CA ALA A 23 4.32 1.54 11.38
C ALA A 23 5.26 2.02 12.49
N SER A 24 5.84 3.23 12.34
CA SER A 24 6.74 3.82 13.34
C SER A 24 6.11 4.04 14.73
N VAL A 25 4.78 4.03 14.81
CA VAL A 25 4.03 4.22 16.06
C VAL A 25 3.20 3.00 16.46
N THR A 26 2.83 2.12 15.52
CA THR A 26 2.00 0.92 15.80
C THR A 26 2.82 -0.32 16.13
N GLY A 27 4.11 -0.34 15.80
CA GLY A 27 4.95 -1.54 15.91
C GLY A 27 4.69 -2.57 14.80
N ALA A 28 3.98 -2.18 13.74
CA ALA A 28 3.82 -3.00 12.54
C ALA A 28 5.18 -3.33 11.90
N ASP A 29 5.28 -4.52 11.31
CA ASP A 29 6.50 -4.96 10.63
C ASP A 29 6.73 -4.11 9.35
N PRO A 30 7.81 -3.30 9.29
CA PRO A 30 8.05 -2.41 8.17
C PRO A 30 8.42 -3.16 6.88
N GLU A 31 8.95 -4.38 6.95
CA GLU A 31 9.24 -5.20 5.77
C GLU A 31 7.92 -5.63 5.11
N VAL A 32 6.96 -6.13 5.89
CA VAL A 32 5.64 -6.50 5.37
C VAL A 32 4.89 -5.29 4.82
N VAL A 33 4.88 -4.16 5.53
CA VAL A 33 4.24 -2.92 5.07
C VAL A 33 4.84 -2.45 3.75
N SER A 34 6.17 -2.55 3.61
CA SER A 34 6.85 -2.13 2.38
C SER A 34 6.51 -3.02 1.20
N LEU A 35 6.47 -4.34 1.41
CA LEU A 35 6.11 -5.29 0.37
C LEU A 35 4.62 -5.16 0.00
N PHE A 36 3.73 -4.94 0.97
CA PHE A 36 2.31 -4.69 0.69
C PHE A 36 2.12 -3.52 -0.28
N ALA A 37 2.82 -2.39 -0.03
CA ALA A 37 2.74 -1.21 -0.89
C ALA A 37 3.09 -1.51 -2.36
N LEU A 38 4.00 -2.46 -2.59
CA LEU A 38 4.41 -2.87 -3.94
C LEU A 38 3.47 -3.89 -4.59
N PHE A 39 2.84 -4.78 -3.81
CA PHE A 39 2.13 -5.94 -4.34
C PHE A 39 0.60 -5.82 -4.36
N HIS A 40 -0.03 -5.05 -3.47
CA HIS A 40 -1.49 -5.06 -3.29
C HIS A 40 -2.27 -4.72 -4.57
N ASP A 41 -1.74 -3.81 -5.39
CA ASP A 41 -2.30 -3.35 -6.66
C ASP A 41 -1.47 -3.78 -7.90
N ALA A 42 -0.41 -4.57 -7.72
CA ALA A 42 0.51 -4.96 -8.81
C ALA A 42 -0.17 -5.76 -9.93
N CYS A 43 -1.23 -6.49 -9.60
CA CYS A 43 -1.92 -7.39 -10.53
C CYS A 43 -3.31 -6.89 -10.93
N ARG A 44 -3.57 -5.59 -10.88
CA ARG A 44 -4.80 -5.01 -11.43
C ARG A 44 -4.85 -5.17 -12.95
N VAL A 45 -6.00 -5.57 -13.46
CA VAL A 45 -6.22 -5.68 -14.92
C VAL A 45 -6.87 -4.42 -15.51
N ASN A 46 -7.45 -3.57 -14.68
CA ASN A 46 -8.04 -2.29 -15.07
C ASN A 46 -8.05 -1.28 -13.91
N ASP A 47 -8.31 0.00 -14.22
CA ASP A 47 -8.37 1.09 -13.23
C ASP A 47 -9.72 1.21 -12.50
N GLY A 48 -10.74 0.46 -12.94
CA GLY A 48 -12.10 0.47 -12.41
C GLY A 48 -12.34 -0.62 -11.37
N HIS A 49 -13.48 -1.31 -11.50
CA HIS A 49 -13.85 -2.41 -10.61
C HIS A 49 -13.06 -3.68 -10.97
N ASP A 50 -12.27 -4.16 -10.02
CA ASP A 50 -11.45 -5.36 -10.18
C ASP A 50 -11.37 -6.12 -8.85
N PRO A 51 -12.44 -6.80 -8.40
CA PRO A 51 -12.54 -7.32 -7.03
C PRO A 51 -11.48 -8.38 -6.68
N ARG A 52 -10.79 -8.96 -7.67
CA ARG A 52 -9.79 -10.02 -7.46
C ARG A 52 -8.33 -9.54 -7.50
N HIS A 53 -8.07 -8.24 -7.66
CA HIS A 53 -6.69 -7.72 -7.75
C HIS A 53 -5.85 -8.03 -6.51
N GLY A 54 -6.41 -7.86 -5.31
CA GLY A 54 -5.70 -8.16 -4.06
C GLY A 54 -5.26 -9.63 -3.97
N ALA A 55 -6.15 -10.56 -4.36
CA ALA A 55 -5.83 -12.00 -4.39
C ALA A 55 -4.71 -12.31 -5.39
N ARG A 56 -4.76 -11.73 -6.60
CA ARG A 56 -3.68 -11.92 -7.60
C ARG A 56 -2.36 -11.29 -7.14
N GLY A 57 -2.40 -10.13 -6.48
CA GLY A 57 -1.22 -9.50 -5.87
C GLY A 57 -0.62 -10.37 -4.76
N ALA A 58 -1.46 -11.02 -3.97
CA ALA A 58 -1.03 -11.96 -2.94
C ALA A 58 -0.38 -13.23 -3.53
N GLU A 59 -0.96 -13.80 -4.59
CA GLU A 59 -0.39 -14.93 -5.34
C GLU A 59 0.99 -14.57 -5.93
N LEU A 60 1.12 -13.38 -6.53
CA LEU A 60 2.40 -12.88 -7.04
C LEU A 60 3.44 -12.73 -5.92
N ALA A 61 3.06 -12.14 -4.78
CA ALA A 61 3.95 -11.99 -3.64
C ALA A 61 4.43 -13.35 -3.09
N ALA A 62 3.53 -14.32 -2.97
CA ALA A 62 3.87 -15.67 -2.52
C ALA A 62 4.85 -16.37 -3.49
N ALA A 63 4.60 -16.26 -4.80
CA ALA A 63 5.46 -16.86 -5.81
C ALA A 63 6.88 -16.27 -5.83
N LEU A 64 7.01 -14.95 -5.70
CA LEU A 64 8.32 -14.28 -5.78
C LEU A 64 9.09 -14.28 -4.46
N LEU A 65 8.40 -14.24 -3.32
CA LEU A 65 9.02 -14.05 -2.02
C LEU A 65 9.05 -15.31 -1.16
N GLY A 66 8.43 -16.42 -1.59
CA GLY A 66 8.45 -17.70 -0.88
C GLY A 66 9.83 -18.05 -0.32
N PRO A 67 10.86 -18.21 -1.17
CA PRO A 67 12.22 -18.55 -0.72
C PRO A 67 12.84 -17.51 0.23
N ARG A 68 12.50 -16.22 0.08
CA ARG A 68 12.97 -15.15 0.98
C ARG A 68 12.43 -15.32 2.41
N PHE A 69 11.25 -15.92 2.55
CA PHE A 69 10.55 -16.09 3.82
C PHE A 69 10.57 -17.53 4.34
N ASP A 70 11.39 -18.44 3.80
CA ASP A 70 11.49 -19.83 4.29
C ASP A 70 11.77 -19.91 5.80
N GLY A 71 12.57 -18.98 6.35
CA GLY A 71 12.83 -18.87 7.79
C GLY A 71 11.83 -18.03 8.59
N ARG A 72 10.86 -17.38 7.93
CA ARG A 72 9.86 -16.47 8.53
C ARG A 72 8.50 -16.61 7.81
N PRO A 73 7.92 -17.84 7.74
CA PRO A 73 6.70 -18.09 6.95
C PRO A 73 5.50 -17.29 7.45
N ASP A 74 5.49 -16.88 8.71
CA ASP A 74 4.44 -16.06 9.31
C ASP A 74 4.36 -14.68 8.65
N LEU A 75 5.50 -14.04 8.37
CA LEU A 75 5.54 -12.74 7.68
C LEU A 75 4.99 -12.85 6.26
N LEU A 76 5.29 -13.94 5.55
CA LEU A 76 4.71 -14.20 4.24
C LEU A 76 3.18 -14.37 4.32
N ARG A 77 2.68 -15.12 5.31
CA ARG A 77 1.23 -15.27 5.51
C ARG A 77 0.56 -13.93 5.83
N THR A 78 1.20 -13.09 6.65
CA THR A 78 0.72 -11.73 6.95
C THR A 78 0.67 -10.88 5.69
N LEU A 79 1.71 -10.88 4.86
CA LEU A 79 1.73 -10.16 3.59
C LEU A 79 0.63 -10.65 2.63
N VAL A 80 0.49 -11.96 2.46
CA VAL A 80 -0.52 -12.58 1.60
C VAL A 80 -1.92 -12.18 2.06
N ARG A 81 -2.21 -12.27 3.37
CA ARG A 81 -3.49 -11.82 3.95
C ARG A 81 -3.72 -10.33 3.72
N ALA A 82 -2.70 -9.50 3.97
CA ALA A 82 -2.80 -8.06 3.81
C ALA A 82 -3.17 -7.70 2.37
N CYS A 83 -2.49 -8.27 1.37
CA CYS A 83 -2.80 -8.06 -0.04
C CYS A 83 -4.20 -8.59 -0.42
N ALA A 84 -4.53 -9.84 -0.05
CA ALA A 84 -5.74 -10.50 -0.48
C ALA A 84 -7.04 -9.79 -0.03
N CYS A 85 -7.03 -9.21 1.18
CA CYS A 85 -8.23 -8.72 1.84
C CYS A 85 -8.32 -7.19 1.97
N HIS A 86 -7.38 -6.41 1.41
CA HIS A 86 -7.32 -4.97 1.69
C HIS A 86 -8.57 -4.17 1.27
N THR A 87 -9.29 -4.65 0.25
CA THR A 87 -10.53 -4.02 -0.24
C THR A 87 -11.82 -4.52 0.40
N ASP A 88 -11.76 -5.49 1.32
CA ASP A 88 -12.96 -6.11 1.91
C ASP A 88 -13.73 -5.16 2.85
N GLY A 89 -13.14 -4.00 3.16
CA GLY A 89 -13.76 -2.99 4.02
C GLY A 89 -13.78 -3.34 5.51
N CYS A 90 -13.17 -4.48 5.89
CA CYS A 90 -13.02 -4.90 7.27
C CYS A 90 -11.87 -4.18 7.98
N ARG A 91 -11.83 -4.32 9.31
CA ARG A 91 -10.70 -3.90 10.15
C ARG A 91 -10.00 -5.14 10.67
N ASP A 92 -8.70 -5.03 10.88
CA ASP A 92 -7.89 -6.09 11.47
C ASP A 92 -7.37 -5.68 12.86
N GLN A 93 -7.15 -6.68 13.72
CA GLN A 93 -6.51 -6.48 15.03
C GLN A 93 -5.00 -6.71 14.94
N ASP A 94 -4.51 -7.41 13.92
CA ASP A 94 -3.08 -7.49 13.64
C ASP A 94 -2.57 -6.11 13.23
N ALA A 95 -1.61 -5.57 13.99
CA ALA A 95 -1.09 -4.23 13.78
C ALA A 95 -0.45 -4.05 12.39
N THR A 96 0.15 -5.10 11.84
CA THR A 96 0.81 -5.06 10.52
C THR A 96 -0.22 -5.07 9.41
N VAL A 97 -1.18 -6.00 9.44
CA VAL A 97 -2.27 -6.05 8.46
C VAL A 97 -3.10 -4.77 8.51
N GLY A 98 -3.44 -4.31 9.71
CA GLY A 98 -4.18 -3.06 9.91
C GLY A 98 -3.44 -1.84 9.37
N THR A 99 -2.11 -1.76 9.57
CA THR A 99 -1.27 -0.69 9.03
C THR A 99 -1.23 -0.71 7.51
N CYS A 100 -1.11 -1.89 6.88
CA CYS A 100 -1.16 -2.03 5.43
C CYS A 100 -2.48 -1.47 4.87
N TRP A 101 -3.61 -1.90 5.42
CA TRP A 101 -4.93 -1.45 4.96
C TRP A 101 -5.17 0.03 5.23
N ASP A 102 -4.71 0.54 6.36
CA ASP A 102 -4.77 1.96 6.67
C ASP A 102 -3.96 2.78 5.67
N ALA A 103 -2.76 2.33 5.30
CA ALA A 103 -1.90 3.01 4.34
C ALA A 103 -2.55 3.16 2.95
N ASP A 104 -3.20 2.10 2.44
CA ASP A 104 -3.99 2.19 1.20
C ASP A 104 -5.20 3.12 1.36
N ARG A 105 -5.97 2.95 2.44
CA ARG A 105 -7.17 3.75 2.71
C ARG A 105 -6.87 5.23 2.88
N LEU A 106 -5.71 5.59 3.43
CA LEU A 106 -5.26 6.98 3.60
C LEU A 106 -5.01 7.67 2.25
N ASP A 107 -4.75 6.92 1.17
CA ASP A 107 -4.55 7.47 -0.17
C ASP A 107 -5.83 7.51 -1.03
N LEU A 108 -7.01 7.22 -0.47
CA LEU A 108 -8.28 7.17 -1.21
C LEU A 108 -8.72 8.52 -1.81
N LEU A 109 -8.26 9.65 -1.27
CA LEU A 109 -8.63 10.95 -1.82
C LEU A 109 -8.06 11.16 -3.23
N ARG A 110 -7.05 10.37 -3.65
CA ARG A 110 -6.53 10.32 -5.02
C ARG A 110 -7.62 10.00 -6.04
N VAL A 111 -8.61 9.19 -5.63
CA VAL A 111 -9.76 8.77 -6.44
C VAL A 111 -11.07 9.44 -5.99
N GLY A 112 -10.96 10.56 -5.26
CA GLY A 112 -12.12 11.35 -4.83
C GLY A 112 -12.88 10.78 -3.63
N ILE A 113 -12.37 9.74 -2.96
CA ILE A 113 -13.01 9.13 -1.80
C ILE A 113 -12.37 9.67 -0.52
N ARG A 114 -13.14 10.32 0.35
CA ARG A 114 -12.65 10.76 1.65
C ARG A 114 -12.49 9.56 2.60
N PRO A 115 -11.30 9.27 3.15
CA PRO A 115 -11.12 8.19 4.12
C PRO A 115 -11.99 8.42 5.35
N SER A 116 -12.70 7.38 5.79
CA SER A 116 -13.50 7.42 7.01
C SER A 116 -12.68 6.89 8.19
N PRO A 117 -12.50 7.66 9.28
CA PRO A 117 -11.77 7.20 10.46
C PRO A 117 -12.30 5.88 11.04
N HIS A 118 -13.60 5.63 10.94
CA HIS A 118 -14.22 4.39 11.42
C HIS A 118 -13.84 3.14 10.62
N LYS A 119 -13.35 3.32 9.39
CA LYS A 119 -12.83 2.24 8.54
C LYS A 119 -11.32 2.05 8.71
N LEU A 120 -10.64 2.88 9.49
CA LEU A 120 -9.22 2.70 9.79
C LEU A 120 -9.04 1.77 10.99
N CYS A 121 -8.00 0.96 10.95
CA CYS A 121 -7.69 -0.10 11.91
C CYS A 121 -6.99 0.47 13.14
N THR A 122 -5.98 1.31 12.92
CA THR A 122 -5.06 1.80 13.95
C THR A 122 -5.43 3.20 14.43
N ASP A 123 -5.17 3.50 15.71
CA ASP A 123 -5.40 4.84 16.25
C ASP A 123 -4.45 5.87 15.62
N ALA A 124 -3.24 5.44 15.25
CA ALA A 124 -2.28 6.24 14.50
C ALA A 124 -2.83 6.73 13.15
N ALA A 125 -3.48 5.86 12.38
CA ALA A 125 -4.11 6.27 11.13
C ALA A 125 -5.36 7.14 11.34
N ARG A 126 -6.06 6.97 12.47
CA ARG A 126 -7.24 7.78 12.84
C ARG A 126 -6.89 9.18 13.31
N ASP A 127 -5.63 9.45 13.66
CA ASP A 127 -5.17 10.78 14.04
C ASP A 127 -5.57 11.80 12.96
N PRO A 128 -6.34 12.86 13.31
CA PRO A 128 -6.74 13.90 12.37
C PRO A 128 -5.56 14.54 11.61
N ALA A 129 -4.38 14.66 12.23
CA ALA A 129 -3.18 15.19 11.60
C ALA A 129 -2.59 14.22 10.57
N VAL A 130 -2.62 12.91 10.82
CA VAL A 130 -2.20 11.88 9.85
C VAL A 130 -3.16 11.86 8.66
N LEU A 131 -4.46 11.89 8.93
CA LEU A 131 -5.50 11.98 7.90
C LEU A 131 -5.36 13.23 7.04
N ALA A 132 -5.19 14.41 7.63
CA ALA A 132 -5.04 15.65 6.90
C ALA A 132 -3.79 15.63 6.01
N TRP A 133 -2.67 15.14 6.55
CA TRP A 133 -1.40 14.98 5.82
C TRP A 133 -1.54 14.03 4.63
N ALA A 134 -2.12 12.84 4.82
CA ALA A 134 -2.26 11.85 3.75
C ALA A 134 -3.21 12.36 2.66
N ASN A 135 -4.35 12.94 3.07
CA ASN A 135 -5.32 13.49 2.14
C ASN A 135 -4.76 14.62 1.27
N ASP A 136 -3.98 15.55 1.85
CA ASP A 136 -3.37 16.61 1.04
C ASP A 136 -2.41 16.04 -0.02
N ARG A 137 -1.62 15.02 0.36
CA ARG A 137 -0.69 14.33 -0.54
C ARG A 137 -1.42 13.58 -1.65
N ALA A 138 -2.45 12.81 -1.30
CA ALA A 138 -3.29 12.09 -2.25
C ALA A 138 -3.94 13.05 -3.26
N ARG A 139 -4.54 14.14 -2.77
CA ARG A 139 -5.22 15.16 -3.58
C ARG A 139 -4.27 15.87 -4.56
N ARG A 140 -3.03 16.15 -4.14
CA ARG A 140 -2.04 16.83 -4.98
C ARG A 140 -1.31 15.88 -5.93
N GLY A 141 -1.61 14.58 -5.91
CA GLY A 141 -0.81 13.58 -6.61
C GLY A 141 0.65 13.61 -6.17
N HIS A 142 0.91 13.88 -4.88
CA HIS A 142 2.25 14.02 -4.36
C HIS A 142 3.06 12.76 -4.65
N LEU A 143 4.28 12.96 -5.13
CA LEU A 143 5.24 11.90 -5.36
C LEU A 143 6.35 11.98 -4.30
N PRO A 144 6.43 11.02 -3.37
CA PRO A 144 7.49 10.97 -2.37
C PRO A 144 8.89 11.06 -2.98
N ALA A 145 9.81 11.71 -2.26
CA ALA A 145 11.16 12.00 -2.77
C ALA A 145 11.92 10.72 -3.17
N PHE A 146 11.79 9.65 -2.39
CA PHE A 146 12.41 8.36 -2.73
C PHE A 146 11.90 7.83 -4.08
N ALA A 147 10.58 7.85 -4.32
CA ALA A 147 10.01 7.33 -5.55
C ALA A 147 10.42 8.17 -6.77
N ARG A 148 10.49 9.49 -6.59
CA ARG A 148 11.05 10.37 -7.62
C ARG A 148 12.50 9.99 -7.94
N ALA A 149 13.32 9.81 -6.91
CA ALA A 149 14.75 9.54 -7.08
C ALA A 149 15.04 8.17 -7.71
N SER A 150 14.32 7.12 -7.32
CA SER A 150 14.71 5.73 -7.63
C SER A 150 13.71 4.94 -8.48
N TRP A 151 12.44 5.33 -8.54
CA TRP A 151 11.40 4.54 -9.23
C TRP A 151 10.98 5.15 -10.56
N LEU A 152 11.12 6.47 -10.71
CA LEU A 152 10.70 7.20 -11.91
C LEU A 152 11.85 7.78 -12.73
N LEU A 153 13.01 8.08 -12.12
CA LEU A 153 14.16 8.60 -12.87
C LEU A 153 14.91 7.55 -13.68
N ASN A 154 14.80 6.27 -13.33
CA ASN A 154 15.44 5.18 -14.09
C ASN A 154 14.70 4.83 -15.39
N ASP A 155 13.45 5.29 -15.55
CA ASP A 155 12.64 5.08 -16.76
C ASP A 155 13.03 6.03 -17.91
N LEU A 156 13.79 7.10 -17.61
CA LEU A 156 14.29 8.08 -18.60
C LEU A 156 15.74 7.83 -19.05
N ARG A 157 16.39 6.76 -18.54
CA ARG A 157 17.77 6.38 -18.91
C ARG A 157 17.85 5.00 -19.57
N GLY A 158 16.72 4.44 -19.97
CA GLY A 158 16.59 3.10 -20.55
C GLY A 158 16.20 3.06 -22.03
N VAL A 159 16.54 4.11 -22.80
CA VAL A 159 16.52 4.10 -24.26
C VAL A 159 17.86 4.66 -24.74
N ASP A 160 18.86 3.79 -24.80
CA ASP A 160 20.05 3.92 -25.65
C ASP A 160 20.36 2.52 -26.21
#